data_AF-B6STX5-F1
#
_entry.id   AF-B6STX5-F1
#
_cell.length_a   1.000
_cell.length_b   1.000
_cell.length_c   1.000
_cell.angle_alpha   90.00
_cell.angle_beta   90.00
_cell.angle_gamma   90.00
#
_symmetry.space_group_name_H-M   'P 1'
#
loop_
_entity.id
_entity.type
_entity.pdbx_description
1 polymer ?
#
loop_
_entity_poly.entity_id
_entity_poly.type
_entity_poly.pdbx_seq_one_letter_code
_entity_poly.pdbx_strand_id
1 'polypeptide(L)'
;MATSAALSTAANPTQLCRSRAALGKPVKGLGLGMGRERASQRSITCQAASSIPADRVPDMEKRKLMNLLLLGAISLPTVGMVVPYGAFFVPAGSGNGGGGTYAKDKLGNDITVEEWLNTHGPNDRTLAQGLKGDPTYLVVEQDKTLATYGINAVCTHLGCVVPWNGAENKFICPCHGSQYNNQGKVVRGPAPLSLALVHADVDDGKVLFVPWMETDFRTGQDPWWSA
;
A
#
# COMPACT_ATOMS: atom_id res chain seq x y z
N MET A 1 31.06 -70.03 17.32
CA MET A 1 32.53 -70.02 17.48
C MET A 1 32.94 -68.64 17.94
N ALA A 2 33.77 -68.62 18.98
CA ALA A 2 34.24 -67.45 19.69
C ALA A 2 35.41 -66.74 18.97
N THR A 3 35.86 -65.63 19.58
CA THR A 3 37.16 -64.93 19.47
C THR A 3 37.30 -63.95 18.29
N SER A 4 37.88 -62.75 18.42
CA SER A 4 38.56 -62.10 19.56
C SER A 4 38.63 -60.58 19.38
N ALA A 5 38.71 -59.89 20.51
CA ALA A 5 38.92 -58.46 20.67
C ALA A 5 40.38 -58.04 20.40
N ALA A 6 40.56 -56.77 20.04
CA ALA A 6 41.80 -56.03 20.30
C ALA A 6 41.47 -54.59 20.73
N LEU A 7 41.57 -54.35 22.04
CA LEU A 7 41.69 -53.04 22.65
C LEU A 7 43.02 -52.41 22.17
N SER A 8 42.98 -51.18 21.67
CA SER A 8 44.18 -50.33 21.59
C SER A 8 43.96 -49.05 22.39
N THR A 9 44.94 -48.80 23.24
CA THR A 9 45.04 -47.89 24.38
C THR A 9 44.96 -46.40 24.03
N ALA A 10 44.45 -45.64 25.00
CA ALA A 10 44.40 -44.19 25.03
C ALA A 10 45.74 -43.52 24.69
N ALA A 11 45.72 -42.63 23.69
CA ALA A 11 46.83 -41.73 23.40
C ALA A 11 46.56 -40.36 24.05
N ASN A 12 47.39 -40.02 25.04
CA ASN A 12 47.56 -38.69 25.60
C ASN A 12 47.89 -37.67 24.49
N PRO A 13 47.18 -36.53 24.35
CA PRO A 13 47.63 -35.46 23.50
C PRO A 13 48.51 -34.49 24.32
N THR A 14 49.77 -34.83 24.53
CA THR A 14 50.80 -33.82 24.82
C THR A 14 51.16 -33.11 23.52
N GLN A 15 50.23 -32.30 23.00
CA GLN A 15 50.51 -31.36 21.92
C GLN A 15 51.32 -30.20 22.50
N LEU A 16 52.65 -30.32 22.40
CA LEU A 16 53.62 -29.26 22.64
C LEU A 16 53.27 -28.06 21.75
N CYS A 17 52.71 -27.01 22.35
CA CYS A 17 52.46 -25.75 21.68
C CYS A 17 53.80 -25.07 21.39
N ARG A 18 54.31 -25.23 20.16
CA ARG A 18 55.48 -24.49 19.67
C ARG A 18 55.07 -23.03 19.49
N SER A 19 55.38 -22.18 20.46
CA SER A 19 55.32 -20.74 20.29
C SER A 19 56.33 -20.34 19.20
N ARG A 20 55.83 -19.90 18.04
CA ARG A 20 56.62 -19.10 17.11
C ARG A 20 56.96 -17.80 17.84
N ALA A 21 58.13 -17.75 18.46
CA ALA A 21 58.72 -16.51 18.93
C ALA A 21 58.86 -15.58 17.71
N ALA A 22 58.05 -14.52 17.69
CA ALA A 22 58.21 -13.43 16.75
C ALA A 22 59.63 -12.87 16.90
N LEU A 23 60.33 -12.72 15.77
CA LEU A 23 61.63 -12.07 15.70
C LEU A 23 61.52 -10.62 16.21
N GLY A 24 61.95 -10.37 17.44
CA GLY A 24 62.32 -9.06 17.94
C GLY A 24 63.85 -8.96 18.01
N LYS A 25 64.45 -8.06 17.22
CA LYS A 25 65.90 -7.79 17.23
C LYS A 25 66.35 -7.27 18.61
N PRO A 26 67.56 -7.59 19.10
CA PRO A 26 68.06 -7.06 20.36
C PRO A 26 68.62 -5.64 20.17
N VAL A 27 68.18 -4.70 21.02
CA VAL A 27 68.84 -3.40 21.18
C VAL A 27 69.92 -3.54 22.25
N LYS A 28 71.16 -3.20 21.89
CA LYS A 28 72.33 -3.12 22.77
C LYS A 28 72.20 -1.93 23.74
N GLY A 29 72.39 -2.18 25.03
CA GLY A 29 72.62 -1.16 26.05
C GLY A 29 73.47 -1.72 27.20
N LEU A 30 74.63 -1.09 27.42
CA LEU A 30 75.58 -1.22 28.54
C LEU A 30 74.83 -1.28 29.89
N GLY A 31 75.17 -2.03 30.94
CA GLY A 31 76.44 -2.58 31.42
C GLY A 31 76.47 -2.33 32.94
N LEU A 32 76.68 -3.39 33.73
CA LEU A 32 77.15 -3.51 35.14
C LEU A 32 76.29 -4.46 35.99
N GLY A 33 76.96 -5.35 36.72
CA GLY A 33 76.42 -6.01 37.91
C GLY A 33 76.25 -7.52 37.78
N MET A 34 77.28 -8.26 38.18
CA MET A 34 77.20 -9.67 38.54
C MET A 34 76.12 -9.88 39.61
N GLY A 35 75.06 -10.59 39.25
CA GLY A 35 74.05 -11.11 40.16
C GLY A 35 73.39 -12.30 39.46
N ARG A 36 73.93 -13.50 39.69
CA ARG A 36 73.40 -14.75 39.12
C ARG A 36 72.14 -15.14 39.91
N GLU A 37 71.06 -14.38 39.76
CA GLU A 37 69.76 -14.75 40.27
C GLU A 37 69.20 -15.86 39.36
N ARG A 38 69.04 -17.05 39.93
CA ARG A 38 68.21 -18.09 39.32
C ARG A 38 66.84 -17.46 39.07
N ALA A 39 66.54 -17.16 37.82
CA ALA A 39 65.19 -16.92 37.37
C ALA A 39 64.39 -18.19 37.72
N SER A 40 63.73 -18.15 38.87
CA SER A 40 62.69 -19.10 39.22
C SER A 40 61.67 -18.96 38.10
N GLN A 41 61.67 -19.93 37.18
CA GLN A 41 60.60 -20.11 36.22
C GLN A 41 59.34 -20.37 37.04
N ARG A 42 58.67 -19.29 37.47
CA ARG A 42 57.26 -19.33 37.81
C ARG A 42 56.57 -19.68 36.51
N SER A 43 56.35 -20.97 36.31
CA SER A 43 55.42 -21.46 35.32
C SER A 43 54.07 -20.83 35.66
N ILE A 44 53.70 -19.78 34.92
CA ILE A 44 52.34 -19.28 34.94
C ILE A 44 51.54 -20.39 34.28
N THR A 45 50.87 -21.20 35.09
CA THR A 45 49.90 -22.17 34.63
C THR A 45 48.77 -21.35 34.01
N CYS A 46 48.74 -21.23 32.69
CA CYS A 46 47.56 -20.75 31.98
C CYS A 46 46.46 -21.77 32.28
N GLN A 47 45.61 -21.47 33.27
CA GLN A 47 44.35 -22.16 33.44
C GLN A 47 43.51 -21.80 32.22
N ALA A 48 43.58 -22.64 31.18
CA ALA A 48 42.59 -22.65 30.12
C ALA A 48 41.27 -23.19 30.71
N ALA A 49 40.69 -22.46 31.66
CA ALA A 49 39.35 -22.72 32.19
C ALA A 49 38.26 -22.23 31.21
N SER A 50 38.64 -21.82 30.00
CA SER A 50 37.73 -21.30 28.97
C SER A 50 37.40 -22.32 27.87
N SER A 51 37.87 -23.57 27.98
CA SER A 51 37.46 -24.61 27.02
C SER A 51 36.07 -25.13 27.40
N ILE A 52 35.07 -24.75 26.62
CA ILE A 52 33.71 -25.31 26.71
C ILE A 52 33.81 -26.79 26.30
N PRO A 53 33.34 -27.74 27.13
CA PRO A 53 33.43 -29.16 26.79
C PRO A 53 32.53 -29.46 25.57
N ALA A 54 32.92 -30.45 24.75
CA ALA A 54 32.32 -30.70 23.44
C ALA A 54 30.85 -31.14 23.47
N ASP A 55 30.40 -31.66 24.62
CA ASP A 55 29.01 -32.00 24.92
C ASP A 55 28.12 -30.76 25.17
N ARG A 56 28.73 -29.60 25.42
CA ARG A 56 28.05 -28.30 25.59
C ARG A 56 28.09 -27.45 24.30
N VAL A 57 27.99 -28.08 23.13
CA VAL A 57 27.83 -27.38 21.85
C VAL A 57 26.40 -27.61 21.34
N PRO A 58 25.61 -26.56 21.06
CA PRO A 58 24.27 -26.72 20.52
C PRO A 58 24.29 -27.44 19.17
N ASP A 59 23.48 -28.49 19.07
CA ASP A 59 23.17 -29.19 17.83
C ASP A 59 22.41 -28.30 16.83
N MET A 60 22.17 -28.82 15.63
CA MET A 60 21.50 -28.06 14.57
C MET A 60 20.02 -27.78 14.87
N GLU A 61 19.35 -28.62 15.66
CA GLU A 61 17.95 -28.44 16.02
C GLU A 61 17.78 -27.24 16.97
N LYS A 62 18.63 -27.15 18.01
CA LYS A 62 18.68 -26.02 18.93
C LYS A 62 19.04 -24.72 18.20
N ARG A 63 19.95 -24.76 17.22
CA ARG A 63 20.28 -23.58 16.39
C ARG A 63 19.11 -23.13 15.52
N LYS A 64 18.38 -24.06 14.89
CA LYS A 64 17.18 -23.73 14.09
C LYS A 64 16.07 -23.15 14.98
N LEU A 65 15.87 -23.72 16.16
CA LEU A 65 14.90 -23.20 17.13
C LEU A 65 15.26 -21.77 17.59
N MET A 66 16.53 -21.53 17.95
CA MET A 66 16.98 -20.19 18.35
C MET A 66 16.90 -19.18 17.20
N ASN A 67 17.20 -19.58 15.96
CA ASN A 67 17.03 -18.72 14.78
C ASN A 67 15.56 -18.38 14.51
N LEU A 68 14.66 -19.36 14.63
CA LEU A 68 13.22 -19.13 14.47
C LEU A 68 12.69 -18.16 15.54
N LEU A 69 13.09 -18.33 16.79
CA LEU A 69 12.70 -17.45 17.89
C LEU A 69 13.25 -16.04 17.69
N LEU A 70 14.51 -15.91 17.27
CA LEU A 70 15.13 -14.62 16.96
C LEU A 70 14.41 -13.89 15.82
N LEU A 71 14.09 -14.59 14.73
CA LEU A 71 13.35 -14.02 13.61
C LEU A 71 11.94 -13.59 14.04
N GLY A 72 11.24 -14.40 14.83
CA GLY A 72 9.94 -14.03 15.40
C GLY A 72 10.04 -12.79 16.28
N ALA A 73 11.00 -12.75 17.21
CA ALA A 73 11.20 -11.63 18.12
C ALA A 73 11.56 -10.31 17.43
N ILE A 74 12.35 -10.35 16.34
CA ILE A 74 12.70 -9.15 15.55
C ILE A 74 11.55 -8.77 14.60
N SER A 75 10.78 -9.72 14.10
CA SER A 75 9.65 -9.44 13.20
C SER A 75 8.55 -8.61 13.86
N LEU A 76 8.29 -8.79 15.16
CA LEU A 76 7.23 -8.06 15.88
C LEU A 76 7.45 -6.53 15.94
N PRO A 77 8.58 -6.00 16.45
CA PRO A 77 8.81 -4.56 16.47
C PRO A 77 8.96 -3.99 15.05
N THR A 78 9.54 -4.74 14.11
CA THR A 78 9.68 -4.27 12.73
C THR A 78 8.33 -4.15 12.04
N VAL A 79 7.43 -5.14 12.15
CA VAL A 79 6.06 -5.05 11.64
C VAL A 79 5.29 -3.94 12.36
N GLY A 80 5.44 -3.82 13.69
CA GLY A 80 4.79 -2.77 14.47
C GLY A 80 5.17 -1.35 14.06
N MET A 81 6.38 -1.14 13.52
CA MET A 81 6.82 0.16 12.99
C MET A 81 6.47 0.32 11.49
N VAL A 82 6.60 -0.74 10.70
CA VAL A 82 6.40 -0.68 9.24
C VAL A 82 4.92 -0.58 8.86
N VAL A 83 4.01 -1.27 9.57
CA VAL A 83 2.58 -1.22 9.27
C VAL A 83 1.99 0.19 9.38
N PRO A 84 2.17 0.95 10.49
CA PRO A 84 1.66 2.31 10.55
C PRO A 84 2.34 3.25 9.55
N TYR A 85 3.63 3.05 9.27
CA TYR A 85 4.34 3.81 8.24
C TYR A 85 3.81 3.51 6.82
N GLY A 86 3.45 2.26 6.52
CA GLY A 86 2.80 1.89 5.28
C GLY A 86 1.37 2.43 5.19
N ALA A 87 0.62 2.35 6.29
CA ALA A 87 -0.75 2.86 6.37
C ALA A 87 -0.82 4.38 6.22
N PHE A 88 0.23 5.12 6.58
CA PHE A 88 0.34 6.56 6.36
C PHE A 88 0.21 6.95 4.88
N PHE A 89 0.62 6.09 3.95
CA PHE A 89 0.48 6.35 2.51
C PHE A 89 -0.89 5.99 1.95
N VAL A 90 -1.76 5.34 2.74
CA VAL A 90 -3.14 5.08 2.36
C VAL A 90 -3.96 6.31 2.73
N PRO A 91 -4.56 7.04 1.75
CA PRO A 91 -5.38 8.20 2.05
C PRO A 91 -6.53 7.85 2.98
N ALA A 92 -6.80 8.70 3.96
CA ALA A 92 -8.00 8.56 4.78
C ALA A 92 -9.24 8.70 3.89
N GLY A 93 -10.21 7.79 4.05
CA GLY A 93 -11.48 7.89 3.35
C GLY A 93 -12.20 9.19 3.72
N SER A 94 -12.77 9.88 2.75
CA SER A 94 -13.70 10.98 3.00
C SER A 94 -14.93 10.40 3.68
N GLY A 95 -15.11 10.65 4.97
CA GLY A 95 -16.16 10.06 5.82
C GLY A 95 -17.58 10.47 5.43
N ASN A 96 -18.04 10.07 4.25
CA ASN A 96 -19.35 10.39 3.71
C ASN A 96 -20.39 9.42 4.28
N GLY A 97 -20.99 9.77 5.42
CA GLY A 97 -21.78 8.91 6.28
C GLY A 97 -23.19 8.53 5.80
N GLY A 98 -23.51 8.62 4.50
CA GLY A 98 -24.89 8.40 4.06
C GLY A 98 -25.10 8.20 2.56
N GLY A 99 -24.08 7.80 1.80
CA GLY A 99 -24.18 7.54 0.36
C GLY A 99 -24.42 8.79 -0.51
N GLY A 100 -25.04 9.85 0.01
CA GLY A 100 -25.33 11.08 -0.72
C GLY A 100 -24.28 12.17 -0.57
N THR A 101 -23.97 12.91 -1.63
CA THR A 101 -23.15 14.13 -1.60
C THR A 101 -23.92 15.29 -2.20
N TYR A 102 -23.94 16.44 -1.53
CA TYR A 102 -24.55 17.66 -2.11
C TYR A 102 -23.81 18.09 -3.37
N ALA A 103 -24.57 18.43 -4.41
CA ALA A 103 -24.04 18.95 -5.65
C ALA A 103 -23.43 20.33 -5.43
N LYS A 104 -22.23 20.56 -5.96
CA LYS A 104 -21.54 21.84 -5.84
C LYS A 104 -21.31 22.49 -7.18
N ASP A 105 -21.32 23.82 -7.20
CA ASP A 105 -20.97 24.62 -8.37
C ASP A 105 -19.44 24.62 -8.60
N LYS A 106 -19.00 25.36 -9.63
CA LYS A 106 -17.58 25.54 -9.94
C LYS A 106 -16.77 26.21 -8.81
N LEU A 107 -17.43 26.98 -7.96
CA LEU A 107 -16.81 27.71 -6.85
C LEU A 107 -16.81 26.90 -5.54
N GLY A 108 -17.49 25.75 -5.52
CA GLY A 108 -17.64 24.88 -4.34
C GLY A 108 -18.85 25.21 -3.47
N ASN A 109 -19.73 26.13 -3.90
CA ASN A 109 -20.98 26.43 -3.21
C ASN A 109 -22.01 25.34 -3.52
N ASP A 110 -22.92 25.09 -2.57
CA ASP A 110 -24.01 24.14 -2.77
C ASP A 110 -25.04 24.70 -3.77
N ILE A 111 -25.49 23.86 -4.70
CA ILE A 111 -26.48 24.24 -5.71
C ILE A 111 -27.88 24.15 -5.10
N THR A 112 -28.61 25.27 -5.12
CA THR A 112 -30.05 25.31 -4.79
C THR A 112 -30.89 25.14 -6.05
N VAL A 113 -32.00 24.41 -5.93
CA VAL A 113 -32.86 24.11 -7.09
C VAL A 113 -33.50 25.38 -7.66
N GLU A 114 -33.91 26.31 -6.80
CA GLU A 114 -34.56 27.55 -7.21
C GLU A 114 -33.63 28.45 -8.04
N GLU A 115 -32.40 28.67 -7.55
CA GLU A 115 -31.40 29.46 -8.28
C GLU A 115 -31.00 28.77 -9.59
N TRP A 116 -30.90 27.45 -9.58
CA TRP A 116 -30.56 26.66 -10.75
C TRP A 116 -31.61 26.75 -11.86
N LEU A 117 -32.89 26.60 -11.51
CA LEU A 117 -34.01 26.69 -12.46
C LEU A 117 -34.26 28.10 -12.98
N ASN A 118 -33.80 29.14 -12.26
CA ASN A 118 -33.86 30.52 -12.73
C ASN A 118 -32.77 30.84 -13.77
N THR A 119 -31.63 30.15 -13.68
CA THR A 119 -30.45 30.40 -14.52
C THR A 119 -30.38 29.51 -15.76
N HIS A 120 -30.91 28.29 -15.68
CA HIS A 120 -30.85 27.29 -16.76
C HIS A 120 -32.21 27.07 -17.42
N GLY A 121 -32.20 26.98 -18.75
CA GLY A 121 -33.41 26.77 -19.55
C GLY A 121 -33.90 25.31 -19.59
N PRO A 122 -35.07 25.05 -20.19
CA PRO A 122 -35.54 23.68 -20.41
C PRO A 122 -34.61 22.92 -21.36
N ASN A 123 -34.37 21.64 -21.09
CA ASN A 123 -33.39 20.76 -21.76
C ASN A 123 -31.92 21.17 -21.61
N ASP A 124 -31.60 22.08 -20.68
CA ASP A 124 -30.21 22.41 -20.42
C ASP A 124 -29.50 21.29 -19.65
N ARG A 125 -28.20 21.17 -19.90
CA ARG A 125 -27.33 20.15 -19.32
C ARG A 125 -26.02 20.79 -18.91
N THR A 126 -25.92 21.08 -17.62
CA THR A 126 -24.78 21.78 -17.05
C THR A 126 -24.07 20.95 -16.00
N LEU A 127 -22.77 21.16 -15.92
CA LEU A 127 -21.88 20.39 -15.05
C LEU A 127 -21.93 20.93 -13.63
N ALA A 128 -22.10 20.02 -12.69
CA ALA A 128 -21.92 20.21 -11.26
C ALA A 128 -20.86 19.24 -10.74
N GLN A 129 -20.28 19.54 -9.58
CA GLN A 129 -19.47 18.58 -8.84
C GLN A 129 -20.39 17.54 -8.22
N GLY A 130 -20.22 16.28 -8.62
CA GLY A 130 -21.01 15.14 -8.17
C GLY A 130 -20.28 14.26 -7.15
N LEU A 131 -20.69 13.00 -7.09
CA LEU A 131 -20.10 11.98 -6.22
C LEU A 131 -18.57 11.90 -6.40
N LYS A 132 -17.84 11.82 -5.30
CA LYS A 132 -16.36 11.69 -5.27
C LYS A 132 -15.61 12.83 -5.98
N GLY A 133 -16.29 13.93 -6.31
CA GLY A 133 -15.72 15.09 -7.01
C GLY A 133 -15.75 14.98 -8.53
N ASP A 134 -16.36 13.93 -9.09
CA ASP A 134 -16.49 13.79 -10.54
C ASP A 134 -17.46 14.84 -11.11
N PRO A 135 -17.22 15.33 -12.34
CA PRO A 135 -18.18 16.20 -13.01
C PRO A 135 -19.43 15.42 -13.41
N THR A 136 -20.58 15.83 -12.90
CA THR A 136 -21.89 15.22 -13.19
C THR A 136 -22.81 16.25 -13.81
N TYR A 137 -23.48 15.87 -14.89
CA TYR A 137 -24.52 16.67 -15.52
C TYR A 137 -25.81 16.65 -14.69
N LEU A 138 -26.29 17.84 -14.36
CA LEU A 138 -27.67 18.07 -13.98
C LEU A 138 -28.49 18.32 -15.23
N VAL A 139 -29.60 17.60 -15.36
CA VAL A 139 -30.49 17.68 -16.52
C VAL A 139 -31.76 18.40 -16.11
N VAL A 140 -32.07 19.49 -16.80
CA VAL A 140 -33.35 20.19 -16.65
C VAL A 140 -34.30 19.66 -17.72
N GLU A 141 -35.42 19.10 -17.31
CA GLU A 141 -36.46 18.58 -18.20
C GLU A 141 -37.26 19.73 -18.85
N GLN A 142 -38.13 19.36 -19.81
CA GLN A 142 -38.90 20.33 -20.61
C GLN A 142 -39.92 21.12 -19.79
N ASP A 143 -40.41 20.51 -18.71
CA ASP A 143 -41.36 21.09 -17.76
C ASP A 143 -40.71 22.05 -16.75
N LYS A 144 -39.42 22.37 -16.95
CA LYS A 144 -38.57 23.15 -16.01
C LYS A 144 -38.43 22.49 -14.64
N THR A 145 -38.48 21.17 -14.59
CA THR A 145 -38.11 20.41 -13.40
C THR A 145 -36.72 19.79 -13.57
N LEU A 146 -36.08 19.41 -12.46
CA LEU A 146 -34.86 18.63 -12.51
C LEU A 146 -35.22 17.16 -12.77
N ALA A 147 -34.47 16.52 -13.66
CA ALA A 147 -34.56 15.07 -13.84
C ALA A 147 -34.14 14.36 -12.55
N THR A 148 -34.73 13.20 -12.27
CA THR A 148 -34.40 12.35 -11.12
C THR A 148 -33.03 11.67 -11.21
N TYR A 149 -32.33 11.86 -12.32
CA TYR A 149 -31.02 11.27 -12.58
C TYR A 149 -30.01 12.34 -13.05
N GLY A 150 -28.78 12.20 -12.58
CA GLY A 150 -27.60 12.88 -13.10
C GLY A 150 -26.77 11.94 -13.98
N ILE A 151 -26.07 12.51 -14.96
CA ILE A 151 -25.20 11.75 -15.87
C ILE A 151 -23.75 12.09 -15.56
N ASN A 152 -22.93 11.11 -15.20
CA ASN A 152 -21.50 11.34 -15.01
C ASN A 152 -20.85 11.72 -16.36
N ALA A 153 -20.09 12.81 -16.38
CA ALA A 153 -19.50 13.35 -17.61
C ALA A 153 -18.17 12.69 -18.00
N VAL A 154 -17.64 11.78 -17.17
CA VAL A 154 -16.36 11.09 -17.40
C VAL A 154 -16.53 10.04 -18.48
N CYS A 155 -15.77 10.19 -19.57
CA CYS A 155 -15.79 9.26 -20.68
C CYS A 155 -15.25 7.89 -20.25
N THR A 156 -16.05 6.85 -20.48
CA THR A 156 -15.72 5.44 -20.21
C THR A 156 -14.58 4.86 -21.06
N HIS A 157 -14.04 5.62 -22.02
CA HIS A 157 -12.87 5.21 -22.78
C HIS A 157 -11.56 5.43 -21.98
N LEU A 158 -11.27 6.70 -21.63
CA LEU A 158 -10.01 7.11 -20.97
C LEU A 158 -10.19 8.26 -19.97
N GLY A 159 -11.42 8.68 -19.66
CA GLY A 159 -11.70 9.65 -18.61
C GLY A 159 -11.81 11.13 -19.02
N CYS A 160 -11.84 11.46 -20.32
CA CYS A 160 -12.12 12.83 -20.76
C CYS A 160 -13.52 13.29 -20.33
N VAL A 161 -13.70 14.57 -19.99
CA VAL A 161 -15.04 15.14 -19.77
C VAL A 161 -15.75 15.31 -21.11
N VAL A 162 -16.95 14.72 -21.23
CA VAL A 162 -17.72 14.70 -22.48
C VAL A 162 -18.71 15.86 -22.50
N PRO A 163 -18.53 16.89 -23.35
CA PRO A 163 -19.46 18.00 -23.48
C PRO A 163 -20.78 17.56 -24.11
N TRP A 164 -21.86 18.24 -23.71
CA TRP A 164 -23.15 18.15 -24.38
C TRP A 164 -23.15 18.95 -25.69
N ASN A 165 -23.60 18.34 -26.78
CA ASN A 165 -23.88 19.02 -28.04
C ASN A 165 -25.39 19.14 -28.22
N GLY A 166 -25.92 20.34 -27.93
CA GLY A 166 -27.35 20.65 -28.08
C GLY A 166 -27.86 20.66 -29.53
N ALA A 167 -26.98 20.81 -30.53
CA ALA A 167 -27.39 20.79 -31.93
C ALA A 167 -27.79 19.38 -32.40
N GLU A 168 -27.09 18.36 -31.90
CA GLU A 168 -27.35 16.95 -32.28
C GLU A 168 -28.05 16.15 -31.17
N ASN A 169 -28.34 16.77 -30.02
CA ASN A 169 -28.90 16.13 -28.84
C ASN A 169 -28.10 14.89 -28.37
N LYS A 170 -26.76 15.01 -28.40
CA LYS A 170 -25.82 13.94 -28.06
C LYS A 170 -24.65 14.48 -27.25
N PHE A 171 -24.04 13.63 -26.43
CA PHE A 171 -22.74 13.92 -25.86
C PHE A 171 -21.65 13.45 -26.82
N ILE A 172 -20.73 14.35 -27.18
CA ILE A 172 -19.67 14.04 -28.14
C ILE A 172 -18.32 14.30 -27.48
N CYS A 173 -17.57 13.23 -27.26
CA CYS A 173 -16.27 13.32 -26.61
C CYS A 173 -15.25 13.95 -27.57
N PRO A 174 -14.60 15.07 -27.21
CA PRO A 174 -13.65 15.76 -28.09
C PRO A 174 -12.34 14.98 -28.26
N CYS A 175 -12.05 14.01 -27.39
CA CYS A 175 -10.79 13.27 -27.42
C CYS A 175 -10.73 12.25 -28.57
N HIS A 176 -11.76 11.39 -28.70
CA HIS A 176 -11.78 10.30 -29.69
C HIS A 176 -13.14 10.14 -30.39
N GLY A 177 -14.06 11.08 -30.20
CA GLY A 177 -15.36 11.08 -30.89
C GLY A 177 -16.35 10.03 -30.39
N SER A 178 -16.20 9.52 -29.16
CA SER A 178 -17.24 8.72 -28.52
C SER A 178 -18.54 9.52 -28.43
N GLN A 179 -19.63 8.94 -28.90
CA GLN A 179 -20.96 9.55 -28.90
C GLN A 179 -21.88 8.80 -27.95
N TYR A 180 -22.57 9.55 -27.11
CA TYR A 180 -23.60 9.05 -26.21
C TYR A 180 -24.92 9.75 -26.54
N ASN A 181 -26.04 9.05 -26.37
CA ASN A 181 -27.37 9.64 -26.55
C ASN A 181 -27.68 10.66 -25.43
N ASN A 182 -28.83 11.32 -25.51
CA ASN A 182 -29.33 12.25 -24.49
C ASN A 182 -29.39 11.67 -23.06
N GLN A 183 -29.49 10.34 -22.90
CA GLN A 183 -29.50 9.68 -21.59
C GLN A 183 -28.11 9.18 -21.16
N GLY A 184 -27.06 9.39 -21.96
CA GLY A 184 -25.69 8.93 -21.67
C GLY A 184 -25.40 7.47 -22.07
N LYS A 185 -26.30 6.81 -22.80
CA LYS A 185 -26.06 5.49 -23.40
C LYS A 185 -25.10 5.62 -24.59
N VAL A 186 -24.10 4.74 -24.68
CA VAL A 186 -23.18 4.73 -25.81
C VAL A 186 -23.90 4.44 -27.13
N VAL A 187 -23.61 5.24 -28.16
CA VAL A 187 -24.16 5.10 -29.52
C VAL A 187 -23.05 4.76 -30.52
N ARG A 188 -21.88 5.40 -30.39
CA ARG A 188 -20.77 5.22 -31.32
C ARG A 188 -19.43 5.51 -30.64
N GLY A 189 -18.35 4.99 -31.22
CA GLY A 189 -16.98 5.34 -30.86
C GLY A 189 -16.30 4.27 -30.01
N PRO A 190 -15.08 4.55 -29.51
CA PRO A 190 -14.27 3.57 -28.80
C PRO A 190 -14.70 3.32 -27.34
N ALA A 191 -15.71 4.04 -26.84
CA ALA A 191 -16.22 3.84 -25.48
C ALA A 191 -16.86 2.44 -25.33
N PRO A 192 -16.39 1.62 -24.37
CA PRO A 192 -16.93 0.26 -24.19
C PRO A 192 -18.27 0.24 -23.45
N LEU A 193 -18.53 1.24 -22.60
CA LEU A 193 -19.68 1.28 -21.68
C LEU A 193 -20.39 2.63 -21.73
N SER A 194 -21.65 2.66 -21.31
CA SER A 194 -22.46 3.89 -21.15
C SER A 194 -21.99 4.72 -19.96
N LEU A 195 -22.25 6.03 -19.96
CA LEU A 195 -21.93 6.92 -18.84
C LEU A 195 -22.66 6.49 -17.56
N ALA A 196 -21.98 6.58 -16.42
CA ALA A 196 -22.57 6.24 -15.12
C ALA A 196 -23.72 7.19 -14.75
N LEU A 197 -24.65 6.68 -13.96
CA LEU A 197 -25.79 7.45 -13.46
C LEU A 197 -25.69 7.66 -11.96
N VAL A 198 -26.32 8.72 -11.50
CA VAL A 198 -26.54 9.03 -10.09
C VAL A 198 -28.00 9.44 -9.93
N HIS A 199 -28.61 9.17 -8.78
CA HIS A 199 -29.89 9.79 -8.43
C HIS A 199 -29.66 11.26 -8.09
N ALA A 200 -30.53 12.12 -8.58
CA ALA A 200 -30.57 13.54 -8.24
C ALA A 200 -31.84 13.79 -7.43
N ASP A 201 -31.68 13.83 -6.11
CA ASP A 201 -32.76 14.13 -5.17
C ASP A 201 -32.67 15.58 -4.71
N VAL A 202 -33.77 16.10 -4.16
CA VAL A 202 -33.83 17.45 -3.58
C VAL A 202 -34.01 17.32 -2.08
N ASP A 203 -33.01 17.76 -1.32
CA ASP A 203 -32.98 17.74 0.14
C ASP A 203 -32.77 19.17 0.65
N ASP A 204 -33.69 19.67 1.48
CA ASP A 204 -33.70 21.06 1.97
C ASP A 204 -33.52 22.14 0.87
N GLY A 205 -34.09 21.90 -0.32
CA GLY A 205 -33.98 22.79 -1.48
C GLY A 205 -32.62 22.76 -2.20
N LYS A 206 -31.69 21.91 -1.75
CA LYS A 206 -30.40 21.65 -2.39
C LYS A 206 -30.45 20.35 -3.18
N VAL A 207 -29.61 20.23 -4.19
CA VAL A 207 -29.49 18.98 -4.95
C VAL A 207 -28.55 18.01 -4.22
N LEU A 208 -29.04 16.81 -3.94
CA LEU A 208 -28.31 15.71 -3.35
C LEU A 208 -28.10 14.62 -4.39
N PHE A 209 -26.85 14.23 -4.62
CA PHE A 209 -26.53 13.09 -5.48
C PHE A 209 -26.37 11.82 -4.66
N VAL A 210 -27.12 10.78 -5.00
CA VAL A 210 -27.06 9.45 -4.38
C VAL A 210 -26.60 8.43 -5.42
N PRO A 211 -25.75 7.44 -5.09
CA PRO A 211 -25.29 6.43 -6.02
C PRO A 211 -26.47 5.63 -6.58
N TRP A 212 -26.50 5.48 -7.90
CA TRP A 212 -27.49 4.65 -8.59
C TRP A 212 -27.10 3.18 -8.47
N MET A 213 -27.91 2.41 -7.75
CA MET A 213 -27.66 0.97 -7.48
C MET A 213 -28.74 0.04 -8.06
N GLU A 214 -29.81 0.61 -8.59
CA GLU A 214 -30.87 -0.14 -9.26
C GLU A 214 -30.54 -0.38 -10.73
N THR A 215 -31.39 -1.14 -11.42
CA THR A 215 -31.22 -1.48 -12.84
C THR A 215 -31.12 -0.21 -13.70
N ASP A 216 -30.18 -0.19 -14.66
CA ASP A 216 -30.03 0.91 -15.60
C ASP A 216 -31.23 0.92 -16.56
N PHE A 217 -32.09 1.94 -16.45
CA PHE A 217 -33.31 2.07 -17.27
C PHE A 217 -33.03 2.19 -18.78
N ARG A 218 -31.80 2.51 -19.20
CA ARG A 218 -31.41 2.71 -20.61
C ARG A 218 -31.05 1.41 -21.32
N THR A 219 -30.58 0.43 -20.55
CA THR A 219 -30.08 -0.85 -21.06
C THR A 219 -30.87 -2.04 -20.52
N GLY A 220 -31.59 -1.88 -19.40
CA GLY A 220 -32.26 -2.95 -18.69
C GLY A 220 -31.29 -3.97 -18.07
N GLN A 221 -30.05 -3.56 -17.82
CA GLN A 221 -29.00 -4.38 -17.22
C GLN A 221 -28.58 -3.79 -15.87
N ASP A 222 -27.86 -4.60 -15.08
CA ASP A 222 -27.30 -4.13 -13.82
C ASP A 222 -26.23 -3.03 -14.07
N PRO A 223 -26.12 -2.05 -13.15
CA PRO A 223 -25.16 -0.97 -13.28
C PRO A 223 -23.73 -1.51 -13.20
N TRP A 224 -22.87 -1.08 -14.11
CA TRP A 224 -21.48 -1.55 -14.19
C TRP A 224 -20.52 -0.77 -13.26
N TRP A 225 -20.95 0.37 -12.73
CA TRP A 225 -20.15 1.25 -11.88
C TRP A 225 -20.22 0.84 -10.41
N SER A 226 -19.19 1.19 -9.64
CA SER A 226 -19.17 1.01 -8.18
C SER A 226 -19.85 2.17 -7.47
N ALA A 227 -20.62 1.88 -6.42
CA ALA A 227 -21.08 2.86 -5.43
C ALA A 227 -19.95 3.73 -4.88
#